data_AF-A0A7S1CT94-F1
#
_entry.id   AF-A0A7S1CT94-F1
#
_cell.length_a   1.000
_cell.length_b   1.000
_cell.length_c   1.000
_cell.angle_alpha   90.00
_cell.angle_beta   90.00
_cell.angle_gamma   90.00
#
_symmetry.space_group_name_H-M   'P 1'
#
loop_
_entity.id
_entity.type
_entity.pdbx_description
1 polymer ?
#
loop_
_entity_poly.entity_id
_entity_poly.type
_entity_poly.pdbx_seq_one_letter_code
_entity_poly.pdbx_strand_id
1 'polypeptide(L)'
;PILGRRRSSGSTISKLVLRIGTLVMIVAVPMLYNMPTPDLQTSSAQKQKNDVTVKKDTNVAASEYESPKRKEGEAKTNQEAAEPSIAWEVLPAADHMDATIAELKPATLCACAKCGTTSLWEELFAIVEGKSFMSMNYTGPPFLSKLSNRKLWTNIEAKRKTDWSNFKDQDSFALIRDPKERIVSAWKSKVTCDTDEEILGHRMFVPHLLKLAGPSSSMTARTDKGFPCLDLSDYLAVLSQIHAQGREGLLNEHFLPQHLGCFKDVPPSMWTVVTTISGPNALCSLKSVVSKSANMSNTDDGCQIMIKTHNYTRNVDLSRADEDILDRITIKEYEMLRKYLDA
;
A
#
# COMPACT_ATOMS: atom_id res chain seq x y z
N PRO A 1 -44.85 -6.16 52.32
CA PRO A 1 -43.41 -6.51 52.39
C PRO A 1 -42.72 -6.21 51.05
N ILE A 2 -41.73 -5.32 51.10
CA ILE A 2 -41.18 -4.57 49.97
C ILE A 2 -40.22 -5.44 49.14
N LEU A 3 -40.44 -5.51 47.82
CA LEU A 3 -39.54 -6.13 46.84
C LEU A 3 -38.41 -5.15 46.49
N GLY A 4 -37.21 -5.41 47.00
CA GLY A 4 -35.98 -4.68 46.68
C GLY A 4 -35.27 -5.28 45.47
N ARG A 5 -35.29 -4.54 44.35
CA ARG A 5 -34.56 -4.82 43.11
C ARG A 5 -33.18 -4.14 43.19
N ARG A 6 -32.08 -4.90 43.26
CA ARG A 6 -30.71 -4.37 43.09
C ARG A 6 -30.11 -4.89 41.78
N ARG A 7 -29.96 -3.99 40.81
CA ARG A 7 -29.04 -4.11 39.68
C ARG A 7 -27.66 -3.67 40.16
N SER A 8 -26.65 -4.50 39.94
CA SER A 8 -25.24 -4.13 40.02
C SER A 8 -24.61 -4.48 38.68
N SER A 9 -24.35 -3.47 37.85
CA SER A 9 -23.60 -3.59 36.60
C SER A 9 -22.15 -3.25 36.89
N GLY A 10 -21.33 -4.28 37.10
CA GLY A 10 -19.87 -4.14 37.08
C GLY A 10 -19.39 -4.17 35.63
N SER A 11 -19.04 -3.01 35.08
CA SER A 11 -18.35 -2.90 33.79
C SER A 11 -16.86 -3.19 34.01
N THR A 12 -16.44 -4.43 33.78
CA THR A 12 -15.02 -4.78 33.68
C THR A 12 -14.44 -4.20 32.41
N ILE A 13 -13.52 -3.24 32.56
CA ILE A 13 -12.66 -2.73 31.49
C ILE A 13 -11.72 -3.88 31.09
N SER A 14 -12.02 -4.57 30.00
CA SER A 14 -11.06 -5.49 29.37
C SER A 14 -9.93 -4.68 28.75
N LYS A 15 -8.75 -4.69 29.37
CA LYS A 15 -7.50 -4.28 28.71
C LYS A 15 -7.12 -5.37 27.72
N LEU A 16 -7.31 -5.11 26.43
CA LEU A 16 -6.74 -5.95 25.37
C LEU A 16 -5.23 -5.67 25.33
N VAL A 17 -4.44 -6.53 25.98
CA VAL A 17 -2.99 -6.52 25.82
C VAL A 17 -2.67 -7.43 24.64
N LEU A 18 -2.35 -6.83 23.49
CA LEU A 18 -1.82 -7.56 22.32
C LEU A 18 -0.41 -8.06 22.68
N ARG A 19 -0.33 -9.27 23.28
CA ARG A 19 0.96 -9.93 23.55
C ARG A 19 1.47 -10.57 22.26
N ILE A 20 2.34 -9.85 21.55
CA ILE A 20 3.22 -10.45 20.56
C ILE A 20 4.38 -11.09 21.34
N GLY A 21 4.35 -12.42 21.47
CA GLY A 21 5.47 -13.18 22.03
C GLY A 21 6.59 -13.27 21.00
N THR A 22 7.68 -12.53 21.21
CA THR A 22 8.89 -12.66 20.39
C THR A 22 10.10 -12.88 21.29
N LEU A 23 10.66 -14.08 21.23
CA LEU A 23 12.03 -14.33 21.66
C LEU A 23 12.94 -13.83 20.53
N VAL A 24 13.61 -12.70 20.73
CA VAL A 24 14.53 -12.11 19.74
C VAL A 24 15.96 -12.33 20.23
N MET A 25 16.72 -13.15 19.50
CA MET A 25 18.18 -13.14 19.56
C MET A 25 18.66 -11.84 18.92
N ILE A 26 19.11 -10.89 19.73
CA ILE A 26 19.66 -9.62 19.26
C ILE A 26 21.09 -9.87 18.77
N VAL A 27 21.26 -9.98 17.46
CA VAL A 27 22.56 -9.74 16.83
C VAL A 27 22.62 -8.26 16.51
N ALA A 28 23.39 -7.50 17.30
CA ALA A 28 23.60 -6.08 17.07
C ALA A 28 24.53 -5.90 15.86
N VAL A 29 23.96 -5.55 14.71
CA VAL A 29 24.70 -5.02 13.56
C VAL A 29 24.54 -3.50 13.56
N PRO A 30 25.62 -2.70 13.63
CA PRO A 30 25.50 -1.26 13.51
C PRO A 30 25.16 -0.89 12.05
N MET A 31 23.89 -0.55 11.80
CA MET A 31 23.46 0.05 10.54
C MET A 31 23.56 1.58 10.63
N LEU A 32 24.65 2.11 10.08
CA LEU A 32 24.77 3.53 9.73
C LEU A 32 24.18 3.71 8.32
N TYR A 33 22.92 4.12 8.23
CA TYR A 33 22.37 4.67 6.98
C TYR A 33 22.52 6.19 7.01
N ASN A 34 23.65 6.70 6.48
CA ASN A 34 23.72 8.05 5.94
C ASN A 34 23.28 7.96 4.47
N MET A 35 22.06 8.39 4.16
CA MET A 35 21.73 8.73 2.78
C MET A 35 22.28 10.12 2.48
N PRO A 36 23.12 10.31 1.45
CA PRO A 36 23.47 11.64 1.00
C PRO A 36 22.27 12.27 0.28
N THR A 37 21.78 13.38 0.81
CA THR A 37 20.90 14.30 0.08
C THR A 37 21.66 14.82 -1.15
N PRO A 38 21.07 14.79 -2.36
CA PRO A 38 21.67 15.44 -3.50
C PRO A 38 21.62 16.96 -3.31
N ASP A 39 22.81 17.58 -3.25
CA ASP A 39 22.97 19.03 -3.25
C ASP A 39 22.31 19.64 -4.50
N LEU A 40 21.23 20.39 -4.29
CA LEU A 40 20.65 21.26 -5.29
C LEU A 40 21.56 22.50 -5.42
N GLN A 41 22.57 22.43 -6.29
CA GLN A 41 23.27 23.63 -6.75
C GLN A 41 22.32 24.47 -7.62
N THR A 42 21.71 25.48 -7.01
CA THR A 42 21.04 26.58 -7.72
C THR A 42 22.08 27.46 -8.41
N SER A 43 22.19 27.36 -9.73
CA SER A 43 22.90 28.33 -10.56
C SER A 43 22.08 29.62 -10.66
N SER A 44 22.54 30.68 -10.01
CA SER A 44 22.02 32.03 -10.15
C SER A 44 22.50 32.64 -11.48
N ALA A 45 21.61 32.77 -12.45
CA ALA A 45 21.82 33.62 -13.62
C ALA A 45 21.32 35.04 -13.33
N GLN A 46 22.24 36.00 -13.34
CA GLN A 46 21.96 37.44 -13.32
C GLN A 46 21.06 37.83 -14.49
N LYS A 47 20.02 38.63 -14.24
CA LYS A 47 19.44 39.49 -15.29
C LYS A 47 19.15 40.89 -14.74
N GLN A 48 19.63 41.84 -15.51
CA GLN A 48 19.79 43.26 -15.22
C GLN A 48 18.47 44.00 -14.95
N LYS A 49 18.60 45.02 -14.11
CA LYS A 49 17.75 46.22 -14.01
C LYS A 49 17.30 46.70 -15.39
N ASN A 50 16.03 47.06 -15.51
CA ASN A 50 15.65 48.31 -16.15
C ASN A 50 14.42 48.90 -15.46
N ASP A 51 14.58 50.18 -15.18
CA ASP A 51 13.71 51.12 -14.49
C ASP A 51 12.81 51.78 -15.54
N VAL A 52 11.48 51.77 -15.36
CA VAL A 52 10.57 52.67 -16.09
C VAL A 52 9.44 53.11 -15.15
N THR A 53 9.42 54.42 -14.97
CA THR A 53 8.55 55.28 -14.17
C THR A 53 7.18 55.50 -14.83
N VAL A 54 6.11 55.35 -14.03
CA VAL A 54 4.86 56.15 -13.98
C VAL A 54 4.01 56.31 -15.27
N LYS A 55 2.75 55.87 -15.20
CA LYS A 55 1.58 56.78 -15.23
C LYS A 55 0.29 56.09 -14.79
N LYS A 56 -0.43 56.84 -13.96
CA LYS A 56 -1.76 56.63 -13.40
C LYS A 56 -2.75 57.18 -14.42
N ASP A 57 -3.77 56.43 -14.80
CA ASP A 57 -5.04 57.00 -15.25
C ASP A 57 -6.20 56.04 -14.94
N THR A 58 -7.17 56.63 -14.26
CA THR A 58 -8.52 56.15 -13.96
C THR A 58 -9.31 56.08 -15.27
N ASN A 59 -10.11 55.03 -15.49
CA ASN A 59 -11.44 55.21 -16.08
C ASN A 59 -12.38 54.03 -15.83
N VAL A 60 -13.60 54.42 -15.49
CA VAL A 60 -14.81 53.64 -15.25
C VAL A 60 -15.45 53.30 -16.60
N ALA A 61 -15.83 52.05 -16.81
CA ALA A 61 -16.93 51.70 -17.72
C ALA A 61 -17.48 50.32 -17.34
N ALA A 62 -18.73 50.31 -16.86
CA ALA A 62 -19.52 49.11 -16.66
C ALA A 62 -19.86 48.50 -18.03
N SER A 63 -19.53 47.22 -18.23
CA SER A 63 -20.01 46.44 -19.37
C SER A 63 -20.96 45.36 -18.86
N GLU A 64 -22.21 45.45 -19.28
CA GLU A 64 -23.24 44.43 -19.09
C GLU A 64 -22.75 43.09 -19.67
N TYR A 65 -22.59 42.10 -18.80
CA TYR A 65 -22.29 40.72 -19.19
C TYR A 65 -23.62 39.97 -19.33
N GLU A 66 -24.10 39.83 -20.56
CA GLU A 66 -25.17 38.90 -20.89
C GLU A 66 -24.74 37.47 -20.55
N SER A 67 -25.53 36.81 -19.71
CA SER A 67 -25.34 35.41 -19.33
C SER A 67 -25.66 34.48 -20.51
N PRO A 68 -24.72 33.63 -20.96
CA PRO A 68 -25.01 32.62 -21.97
C PRO A 68 -25.90 31.54 -21.37
N LYS A 69 -27.08 31.34 -21.98
CA LYS A 69 -27.96 30.19 -21.72
C LYS A 69 -27.17 28.89 -21.90
N ARG A 70 -26.85 28.21 -20.79
CA ARG A 70 -26.29 26.85 -20.80
C ARG A 70 -27.32 25.92 -21.45
N LYS A 71 -26.98 25.36 -22.60
CA LYS A 71 -27.66 24.19 -23.14
C LYS A 71 -27.37 23.02 -22.19
N GLU A 72 -28.42 22.42 -21.66
CA GLU A 72 -28.38 21.11 -21.00
C GLU A 72 -27.87 20.08 -22.02
N GLY A 73 -26.55 19.88 -22.03
CA GLY A 73 -25.91 18.83 -22.80
C GLY A 73 -26.01 17.53 -22.03
N GLU A 74 -26.58 16.51 -22.68
CA GLU A 74 -26.63 15.13 -22.22
C GLU A 74 -25.32 14.71 -21.54
N ALA A 75 -25.43 14.29 -20.28
CA ALA A 75 -24.32 13.70 -19.54
C ALA A 75 -23.90 12.41 -20.23
N LYS A 76 -22.95 12.51 -21.16
CA LYS A 76 -22.19 11.35 -21.63
C LYS A 76 -21.51 10.77 -20.39
N THR A 77 -22.03 9.67 -19.88
CA THR A 77 -21.35 8.77 -18.96
C THR A 77 -20.07 8.33 -19.66
N ASN A 78 -18.99 9.06 -19.42
CA ASN A 78 -17.65 8.60 -19.69
C ASN A 78 -17.50 7.32 -18.88
N GLN A 79 -17.59 6.16 -19.55
CA GLN A 79 -17.15 4.90 -18.96
C GLN A 79 -15.67 5.08 -18.67
N GLU A 80 -15.38 5.42 -17.41
CA GLU A 80 -14.04 5.46 -16.86
C GLU A 80 -13.42 4.08 -17.12
N ALA A 81 -12.32 4.06 -17.88
CA ALA A 81 -11.66 2.82 -18.25
C ALA A 81 -11.37 2.04 -16.96
N ALA A 82 -11.78 0.76 -16.91
CA ALA A 82 -11.61 -0.06 -15.73
C ALA A 82 -10.14 -0.01 -15.27
N GLU A 83 -9.93 0.34 -14.00
CA GLU A 83 -8.58 0.43 -13.45
C GLU A 83 -7.86 -0.93 -13.61
N PRO A 84 -6.59 -0.91 -14.03
CA PRO A 84 -5.83 -2.13 -14.25
C PRO A 84 -5.68 -2.90 -12.94
N SER A 85 -5.81 -4.24 -13.02
CA SER A 85 -5.60 -5.14 -11.88
C SER A 85 -4.24 -4.90 -11.22
N ILE A 86 -4.20 -5.02 -9.89
CA ILE A 86 -2.95 -4.99 -9.13
C ILE A 86 -2.20 -6.33 -9.17
N ALA A 87 -2.80 -7.39 -9.70
CA ALA A 87 -2.16 -8.68 -9.88
C ALA A 87 -1.26 -8.71 -11.13
N TRP A 88 -0.20 -9.49 -11.05
CA TRP A 88 0.78 -9.71 -12.10
C TRP A 88 0.76 -11.15 -12.56
N GLU A 89 0.73 -11.36 -13.86
CA GLU A 89 1.06 -12.64 -14.48
C GLU A 89 2.55 -12.66 -14.78
N VAL A 90 3.26 -13.64 -14.23
CA VAL A 90 4.69 -13.85 -14.37
C VAL A 90 4.91 -15.12 -15.18
N LEU A 91 5.63 -14.99 -16.29
CA LEU A 91 5.96 -16.08 -17.22
C LEU A 91 7.49 -16.23 -17.28
N PRO A 92 8.04 -17.45 -17.37
CA PRO A 92 9.47 -17.63 -17.65
C PRO A 92 9.85 -16.98 -18.99
N ALA A 93 10.99 -16.29 -19.05
CA ALA A 93 11.50 -15.75 -20.31
C ALA A 93 11.94 -16.89 -21.25
N ALA A 94 11.54 -16.86 -22.52
CA ALA A 94 11.82 -17.92 -23.47
C ALA A 94 13.31 -18.04 -23.85
N ASP A 95 14.04 -16.93 -23.79
CA ASP A 95 15.36 -16.78 -24.42
C ASP A 95 16.54 -16.98 -23.45
N HIS A 96 16.28 -17.21 -22.16
CA HIS A 96 17.31 -17.30 -21.11
C HIS A 96 17.06 -18.50 -20.19
N MET A 97 17.38 -19.70 -20.69
CA MET A 97 17.51 -20.89 -19.84
C MET A 97 18.99 -21.14 -19.55
N ASP A 98 19.56 -20.33 -18.66
CA ASP A 98 20.77 -20.75 -17.96
C ASP A 98 20.38 -21.93 -17.07
N ALA A 99 21.05 -23.07 -17.26
CA ALA A 99 20.76 -24.33 -16.56
C ALA A 99 20.90 -24.25 -15.03
N THR A 100 21.41 -23.13 -14.51
CA THR A 100 21.60 -22.87 -13.08
C THR A 100 20.41 -22.19 -12.39
N ILE A 101 19.44 -21.65 -13.14
CA ILE A 101 18.27 -20.97 -12.56
C ILE A 101 17.16 -21.99 -12.31
N ALA A 102 16.49 -21.87 -11.14
CA ALA A 102 15.35 -22.71 -10.81
C ALA A 102 14.36 -22.75 -11.99
N GLU A 103 13.95 -23.94 -12.42
CA GLU A 103 12.99 -24.05 -13.51
C GLU A 103 11.71 -23.30 -13.13
N LEU A 104 11.49 -22.11 -13.70
CA LEU A 104 10.32 -21.29 -13.38
C LEU A 104 9.09 -21.84 -14.11
N LYS A 105 7.91 -21.62 -13.53
CA LYS A 105 6.61 -21.87 -14.17
C LYS A 105 5.74 -20.61 -14.19
N PRO A 106 4.76 -20.52 -15.10
CA PRO A 106 3.76 -19.45 -15.09
C PRO A 106 3.05 -19.34 -13.73
N ALA A 107 2.95 -18.12 -13.19
CA ALA A 107 2.27 -17.87 -11.93
C ALA A 107 1.56 -16.51 -11.92
N THR A 108 0.47 -16.40 -11.15
CA THR A 108 -0.16 -15.11 -10.85
C THR A 108 0.20 -14.66 -9.43
N LEU A 109 0.80 -13.48 -9.30
CA LEU A 109 1.22 -12.91 -8.03
C LEU A 109 0.40 -11.65 -7.72
N CYS A 110 -0.06 -11.52 -6.50
CA CYS A 110 -0.63 -10.28 -6.00
C CYS A 110 -0.17 -9.96 -4.59
N ALA A 111 0.03 -8.68 -4.32
CA ALA A 111 0.30 -8.21 -2.99
C ALA A 111 -0.27 -6.82 -2.81
N CYS A 112 -1.06 -6.64 -1.76
CA CYS A 112 -1.56 -5.34 -1.39
C CYS A 112 -0.42 -4.44 -0.90
N ALA A 113 -0.53 -3.14 -1.15
CA ALA A 113 0.39 -2.20 -0.56
C ALA A 113 0.37 -2.32 0.97
N LYS A 114 1.55 -2.14 1.59
CA LYS A 114 1.75 -2.24 3.04
C LYS A 114 1.58 -3.64 3.62
N CYS A 115 1.50 -4.67 2.78
CA CYS A 115 1.43 -6.06 3.19
C CYS A 115 2.79 -6.77 3.27
N GLY A 116 3.89 -6.02 3.16
CA GLY A 116 5.24 -6.59 3.06
C GLY A 116 5.73 -6.76 1.62
N THR A 117 5.16 -5.99 0.68
CA THR A 117 5.50 -6.03 -0.75
C THR A 117 6.98 -5.87 -1.04
N THR A 118 7.72 -5.07 -0.26
CA THR A 118 9.17 -4.90 -0.46
C THR A 118 9.89 -6.23 -0.30
N SER A 119 9.73 -6.89 0.85
CA SER A 119 10.30 -8.22 1.10
C SER A 119 9.83 -9.24 0.08
N LEU A 120 8.54 -9.23 -0.29
CA LEU A 120 8.02 -10.14 -1.31
C LEU A 120 8.78 -10.02 -2.64
N TRP A 121 8.97 -8.80 -3.13
CA TRP A 121 9.64 -8.58 -4.41
C TRP A 121 11.14 -8.83 -4.34
N GLU A 122 11.77 -8.61 -3.18
CA GLU A 122 13.17 -8.99 -2.95
C GLU A 122 13.37 -10.51 -2.96
N GLU A 123 12.47 -11.26 -2.33
CA GLU A 123 12.51 -12.73 -2.34
C GLU A 123 12.18 -13.30 -3.72
N LEU A 124 11.16 -12.74 -4.40
CA LEU A 124 10.87 -13.11 -5.79
C LEU A 124 12.08 -12.87 -6.69
N PHE A 125 12.76 -11.73 -6.53
CA PHE A 125 13.97 -11.41 -7.26
C PHE A 125 15.07 -12.45 -7.01
N ALA A 126 15.30 -12.81 -5.74
CA ALA A 126 16.29 -13.83 -5.40
C ALA A 126 15.97 -15.20 -6.02
N ILE A 127 14.69 -15.59 -6.06
CA ILE A 127 14.25 -16.84 -6.69
C ILE A 127 14.44 -16.81 -8.21
N VAL A 128 14.04 -15.71 -8.85
CA VAL A 128 14.03 -15.56 -10.31
C VAL A 128 15.42 -15.33 -10.88
N GLU A 129 16.25 -14.53 -10.22
CA GLU A 129 17.56 -14.09 -10.72
C GLU A 129 18.73 -14.87 -10.08
N GLY A 130 18.45 -15.78 -9.15
CA GLY A 130 19.46 -16.60 -8.48
C GLY A 130 20.42 -15.81 -7.57
N LYS A 131 20.11 -14.54 -7.27
CA LYS A 131 20.95 -13.65 -6.46
C LYS A 131 20.11 -12.63 -5.70
N SER A 132 20.55 -12.24 -4.51
CA SER A 132 19.83 -11.21 -3.74
C SER A 132 19.90 -9.85 -4.43
N PHE A 133 18.83 -9.06 -4.33
CA PHE A 133 18.81 -7.70 -4.87
C PHE A 133 19.88 -6.81 -4.21
N MET A 134 20.14 -6.99 -2.91
CA MET A 134 21.18 -6.27 -2.18
C MET A 134 22.58 -6.47 -2.78
N SER A 135 22.87 -7.66 -3.33
CA SER A 135 24.18 -7.94 -3.94
C SER A 135 24.49 -7.10 -5.19
N MET A 136 23.47 -6.46 -5.79
CA MET A 136 23.64 -5.66 -7.00
C MET A 136 24.09 -4.22 -6.76
N ASN A 137 24.16 -3.77 -5.50
CA ASN A 137 24.40 -2.36 -5.14
C ASN A 137 23.48 -1.39 -5.90
N TYR A 138 22.27 -1.83 -6.23
CA TYR A 138 21.34 -1.09 -7.06
C TYR A 138 20.68 0.03 -6.25
N THR A 139 20.78 1.26 -6.73
CA THR A 139 20.14 2.43 -6.13
C THR A 139 19.30 3.18 -7.17
N GLY A 140 18.12 3.63 -6.76
CA GLY A 140 17.23 4.43 -7.61
C GLY A 140 16.18 3.63 -8.40
N PRO A 141 15.51 4.28 -9.37
CA PRO A 141 14.46 3.67 -10.18
C PRO A 141 15.01 2.89 -11.40
N PRO A 142 14.24 1.91 -11.93
CA PRO A 142 12.96 1.38 -11.43
C PRO A 142 13.03 0.67 -10.07
N PHE A 143 11.95 0.75 -9.31
CA PHE A 143 11.78 -0.06 -8.10
C PHE A 143 11.50 -1.52 -8.46
N LEU A 144 11.88 -2.46 -7.57
CA LEU A 144 11.65 -3.91 -7.74
C LEU A 144 10.19 -4.26 -8.07
N SER A 145 9.22 -3.52 -7.53
CA SER A 145 7.79 -3.73 -7.82
C SER A 145 7.40 -3.50 -9.29
N LYS A 146 8.28 -2.92 -10.11
CA LYS A 146 8.06 -2.74 -11.55
C LYS A 146 8.51 -3.99 -12.32
N LEU A 147 7.72 -5.06 -12.18
CA LEU A 147 8.02 -6.38 -12.76
C LEU A 147 8.18 -6.37 -14.29
N SER A 148 7.58 -5.40 -14.99
CA SER A 148 7.73 -5.26 -16.45
C SER A 148 9.10 -4.72 -16.90
N ASN A 149 10.00 -4.38 -15.97
CA ASN A 149 11.29 -3.84 -16.33
C ASN A 149 12.31 -4.94 -16.68
N ARG A 150 12.60 -5.09 -17.97
CA ARG A 150 13.54 -6.09 -18.51
C ARG A 150 15.02 -5.89 -18.12
N LYS A 151 15.41 -4.72 -17.59
CA LYS A 151 16.78 -4.53 -17.08
C LYS A 151 16.97 -5.15 -15.69
N LEU A 152 15.90 -5.18 -14.89
CA LEU A 152 15.91 -5.82 -13.58
C LEU A 152 15.52 -7.30 -13.67
N TRP A 153 14.47 -7.58 -14.44
CA TRP A 153 13.85 -8.90 -14.53
C TRP A 153 14.22 -9.54 -15.87
N THR A 154 15.31 -10.31 -15.88
CA THR A 154 15.85 -10.94 -17.10
C THR A 154 15.29 -12.32 -17.34
N ASN A 155 14.90 -13.03 -16.28
CA ASN A 155 14.43 -14.42 -16.38
C ASN A 155 12.90 -14.56 -16.41
N ILE A 156 12.18 -13.44 -16.35
CA ILE A 156 10.71 -13.43 -16.44
C ILE A 156 10.19 -12.37 -17.42
N GLU A 157 8.98 -12.64 -17.90
CA GLU A 157 8.08 -11.66 -18.49
C GLU A 157 6.93 -11.41 -17.52
N ALA A 158 6.64 -10.14 -17.21
CA ALA A 158 5.53 -9.81 -16.34
C ALA A 158 4.59 -8.79 -16.97
N LYS A 159 3.29 -9.06 -16.88
CA LYS A 159 2.21 -8.16 -17.31
C LYS A 159 1.09 -8.14 -16.28
N ARG A 160 0.26 -7.09 -16.32
CA ARG A 160 -0.92 -7.03 -15.46
C ARG A 160 -1.91 -8.11 -15.88
N LYS A 161 -2.52 -8.79 -14.90
CA LYS A 161 -3.53 -9.82 -15.16
C LYS A 161 -4.82 -9.14 -15.64
N THR A 162 -5.31 -9.54 -16.82
CA THR A 162 -6.55 -8.99 -17.41
C THR A 162 -7.58 -10.07 -17.70
N ASP A 163 -7.15 -11.30 -17.96
CA ASP A 163 -8.01 -12.46 -18.17
C ASP A 163 -7.98 -13.40 -16.96
N TRP A 164 -9.13 -13.58 -16.34
CA TRP A 164 -9.35 -14.40 -15.15
C TRP A 164 -10.09 -15.71 -15.42
N SER A 165 -10.44 -15.99 -16.68
CA SER A 165 -11.29 -17.14 -17.07
C SER A 165 -10.72 -18.50 -16.62
N ASN A 166 -9.40 -18.68 -16.67
CA ASN A 166 -8.71 -19.91 -16.30
C ASN A 166 -7.89 -19.77 -15.02
N PHE A 167 -8.21 -18.82 -14.15
CA PHE A 167 -7.39 -18.51 -12.98
C PHE A 167 -7.22 -19.70 -12.02
N LYS A 168 -8.26 -20.52 -11.86
CA LYS A 168 -8.27 -21.67 -10.93
C LYS A 168 -7.23 -22.74 -11.28
N ASP A 169 -6.86 -22.83 -12.56
CA ASP A 169 -5.90 -23.83 -13.06
C ASP A 169 -4.47 -23.27 -13.08
N GLN A 170 -4.26 -22.03 -12.62
CA GLN A 170 -2.96 -21.37 -12.57
C GLN A 170 -2.43 -21.33 -11.13
N ASP A 171 -1.14 -21.59 -10.97
CA ASP A 171 -0.46 -21.35 -9.70
C ASP A 171 -0.54 -19.87 -9.33
N SER A 172 -0.96 -19.58 -8.11
CA SER A 172 -1.20 -18.21 -7.68
C SER A 172 -0.86 -17.95 -6.21
N PHE A 173 -0.32 -16.77 -5.94
CA PHE A 173 0.12 -16.35 -4.61
C PHE A 173 -0.39 -14.94 -4.29
N ALA A 174 -1.13 -14.81 -3.19
CA ALA A 174 -1.55 -13.53 -2.65
C ALA A 174 -0.91 -13.27 -1.28
N LEU A 175 -0.16 -12.17 -1.18
CA LEU A 175 0.33 -11.67 0.10
C LEU A 175 -0.65 -10.69 0.71
N ILE A 176 -1.16 -11.02 1.90
CA ILE A 176 -2.11 -10.22 2.66
C ILE A 176 -1.50 -9.72 3.97
N ARG A 177 -2.21 -8.83 4.63
CA ARG A 177 -1.89 -8.39 5.99
C ARG A 177 -3.18 -8.18 6.78
N ASP A 178 -3.06 -8.24 8.11
CA ASP A 178 -4.12 -7.77 8.98
C ASP A 178 -4.62 -6.38 8.52
N PRO A 179 -5.94 -6.24 8.21
CA PRO A 179 -6.49 -5.00 7.68
C PRO A 179 -6.21 -3.76 8.54
N LYS A 180 -6.28 -3.87 9.87
CA LYS A 180 -6.03 -2.74 10.77
C LYS A 180 -4.56 -2.35 10.75
N GLU A 181 -3.66 -3.32 10.85
CA GLU A 181 -2.22 -3.07 10.75
C GLU A 181 -1.83 -2.43 9.40
N ARG A 182 -2.44 -2.87 8.30
CA ARG A 182 -2.21 -2.32 6.97
C ARG A 182 -2.58 -0.84 6.91
N ILE A 183 -3.74 -0.46 7.43
CA ILE A 183 -4.21 0.94 7.45
C ILE A 183 -3.27 1.81 8.29
N VAL A 184 -2.88 1.37 9.48
CA VAL A 184 -1.91 2.09 10.32
C VAL A 184 -0.55 2.20 9.62
N SER A 185 -0.12 1.14 8.92
CA SER A 185 1.12 1.16 8.15
C SER A 185 1.05 2.14 6.96
N ALA A 186 -0.11 2.27 6.31
CA ALA A 186 -0.33 3.25 5.25
C ALA A 186 -0.25 4.68 5.81
N TRP A 187 -0.90 4.96 6.95
CA TRP A 187 -0.82 6.24 7.65
C TRP A 187 0.63 6.65 7.92
N LYS A 188 1.38 5.80 8.63
CA LYS A 188 2.79 6.05 9.02
C LYS A 188 3.70 6.37 7.84
N SER A 189 3.42 5.82 6.66
CA SER A 189 4.33 5.87 5.51
C SER A 189 3.88 6.77 4.37
N LYS A 190 2.70 7.41 4.48
CA LYS A 190 2.11 8.18 3.38
C LYS A 190 1.46 9.49 3.78
N VAL A 191 1.03 9.67 5.04
CA VAL A 191 0.26 10.86 5.45
C VAL A 191 0.50 11.34 6.88
N THR A 192 1.31 10.65 7.68
CA THR A 192 1.49 10.97 9.12
C THR A 192 2.09 12.37 9.36
N CYS A 193 1.67 13.02 10.45
CA CYS A 193 2.36 14.21 10.98
C CYS A 193 3.56 13.87 11.90
N ASP A 194 3.72 12.61 12.34
CA ASP A 194 4.81 12.15 13.21
C ASP A 194 6.10 11.84 12.41
N THR A 195 6.59 12.84 11.67
CA THR A 195 7.87 12.76 10.93
C THR A 195 8.58 14.11 10.93
N ASP A 196 9.92 14.06 10.94
CA ASP A 196 10.79 15.24 10.84
C ASP A 196 11.05 15.68 9.41
N GLU A 197 10.84 14.79 8.46
CA GLU A 197 11.09 15.04 7.04
C GLU A 197 9.84 14.81 6.20
N GLU A 198 9.74 15.55 5.09
CA GLU A 198 8.67 15.35 4.12
C GLU A 198 8.81 13.95 3.50
N ILE A 199 7.85 13.09 3.78
CA ILE A 199 7.78 11.79 3.10
C ILE A 199 7.25 12.04 1.69
N LEU A 200 8.02 11.58 0.69
CA LEU A 200 7.62 11.63 -0.71
C LEU A 200 6.22 11.02 -0.88
N GLY A 201 5.26 11.88 -1.22
CA GLY A 201 3.85 11.52 -1.37
C GLY A 201 2.88 12.29 -0.47
N HIS A 202 3.32 12.93 0.61
CA HIS A 202 2.43 13.71 1.49
C HIS A 202 1.58 14.73 0.72
N ARG A 203 2.25 15.57 -0.10
CA ARG A 203 1.61 16.57 -0.97
C ARG A 203 0.66 15.98 -2.01
N MET A 204 0.80 14.70 -2.34
CA MET A 204 -0.05 14.01 -3.31
C MET A 204 -1.24 13.34 -2.62
N PHE A 205 -0.99 12.57 -1.56
CA PHE A 205 -1.98 11.71 -0.94
C PHE A 205 -2.96 12.48 -0.05
N VAL A 206 -2.48 13.42 0.77
CA VAL A 206 -3.36 14.11 1.72
C VAL A 206 -4.45 14.94 1.00
N PRO A 207 -4.13 15.80 0.02
CA PRO A 207 -5.17 16.55 -0.70
C PRO A 207 -6.12 15.65 -1.47
N HIS A 208 -5.62 14.53 -2.02
CA HIS A 208 -6.44 13.58 -2.75
C HIS A 208 -7.45 12.88 -1.82
N LEU A 209 -7.01 12.42 -0.65
CA LEU A 209 -7.88 11.81 0.35
C LEU A 209 -8.97 12.78 0.84
N LEU A 210 -8.60 14.03 1.16
CA LEU A 210 -9.57 15.05 1.57
C LEU A 210 -10.59 15.36 0.46
N LYS A 211 -10.12 15.45 -0.79
CA LYS A 211 -11.00 15.61 -1.96
C LYS A 211 -11.95 14.43 -2.13
N LEU A 212 -11.49 13.19 -1.90
CA LEU A 212 -12.32 11.99 -1.95
C LEU A 212 -13.34 11.93 -0.79
N ALA A 213 -12.98 12.40 0.40
CA ALA A 213 -13.91 12.49 1.53
C ALA A 213 -15.01 13.55 1.32
N GLY A 214 -14.76 14.55 0.47
CA GLY A 214 -15.74 15.56 0.10
C GLY A 214 -15.89 16.70 1.13
N PRO A 215 -16.68 17.73 0.78
CA PRO A 215 -16.77 18.99 1.53
C PRO A 215 -17.45 18.87 2.90
N SER A 216 -18.15 17.76 3.17
CA SER A 216 -18.77 17.51 4.47
C SER A 216 -17.77 17.10 5.55
N SER A 217 -16.50 16.87 5.19
CA SER A 217 -15.47 16.62 6.18
C SER A 217 -15.08 17.92 6.87
N SER A 218 -15.32 18.02 8.18
CA SER A 218 -14.74 19.08 9.02
C SER A 218 -13.23 18.93 9.21
N MET A 219 -12.61 18.03 8.44
CA MET A 219 -11.22 17.63 8.58
C MET A 219 -10.35 18.49 7.66
N THR A 220 -9.42 19.19 8.28
CA THR A 220 -8.43 20.00 7.58
C THR A 220 -7.06 19.35 7.74
N ALA A 221 -6.30 19.23 6.65
CA ALA A 221 -4.90 18.82 6.76
C ALA A 221 -4.15 19.77 7.69
N ARG A 222 -3.31 19.21 8.56
CA ARG A 222 -2.29 19.97 9.27
C ARG A 222 -1.16 20.28 8.31
N THR A 223 -0.47 21.39 8.55
CA THR A 223 0.69 21.81 7.74
C THR A 223 1.94 21.87 8.61
N ASP A 224 2.22 20.76 9.29
CA ASP A 224 3.40 20.66 10.13
C ASP A 224 4.65 20.70 9.23
N LYS A 225 5.60 21.57 9.54
CA LYS A 225 6.90 21.68 8.81
C LYS A 225 6.76 21.97 7.31
N GLY A 226 5.64 22.55 6.87
CA GLY A 226 5.47 23.06 5.49
C GLY A 226 4.94 22.05 4.46
N PHE A 227 4.41 20.90 4.89
CA PHE A 227 3.73 19.94 4.03
C PHE A 227 2.40 19.47 4.65
N PRO A 228 1.40 19.07 3.85
CA PRO A 228 0.12 18.59 4.38
C PRO A 228 0.28 17.19 4.98
N CYS A 229 -0.27 16.99 6.17
CA CYS A 229 -0.28 15.71 6.89
C CYS A 229 -1.61 15.54 7.65
N LEU A 230 -1.85 14.33 8.15
CA LEU A 230 -3.00 13.97 8.98
C LEU A 230 -2.50 13.20 10.22
N ASP A 231 -3.01 13.58 11.39
CA ASP A 231 -2.91 12.71 12.57
C ASP A 231 -3.73 11.45 12.35
N LEU A 232 -3.51 10.43 13.17
CA LEU A 232 -4.16 9.13 12.98
C LEU A 232 -5.69 9.24 13.02
N SER A 233 -6.25 9.94 14.00
CA SER A 233 -7.71 10.09 14.14
C SER A 233 -8.34 10.81 12.94
N ASP A 234 -7.72 11.89 12.45
CA ASP A 234 -8.19 12.60 11.25
C ASP A 234 -8.10 11.69 10.01
N TYR A 235 -7.00 10.96 9.85
CA TYR A 235 -6.85 10.00 8.77
C TYR A 235 -7.93 8.91 8.78
N LEU A 236 -8.22 8.33 9.95
CA LEU A 236 -9.25 7.31 10.09
C LEU A 236 -10.65 7.87 9.84
N ALA A 237 -10.94 9.09 10.31
CA ALA A 237 -12.19 9.76 10.03
C ALA A 237 -12.36 10.06 8.52
N VAL A 238 -11.29 10.48 7.83
CA VAL A 238 -11.28 10.65 6.36
C VAL A 238 -11.60 9.32 5.66
N LEU A 239 -10.96 8.22 6.04
CA LEU A 239 -11.25 6.90 5.46
C LEU A 239 -12.69 6.46 5.75
N SER A 240 -13.17 6.64 6.99
CA SER A 240 -14.54 6.32 7.37
C SER A 240 -15.55 7.07 6.51
N GLN A 241 -15.31 8.35 6.22
CA GLN A 241 -16.18 9.16 5.37
C GLN A 241 -16.18 8.66 3.92
N ILE A 242 -15.02 8.28 3.39
CA ILE A 242 -14.89 7.70 2.04
C ILE A 242 -15.67 6.37 1.93
N HIS A 243 -15.52 5.49 2.93
CA HIS A 243 -16.24 4.21 2.99
C HIS A 243 -17.76 4.42 3.14
N ALA A 244 -18.19 5.38 3.98
CA ALA A 244 -19.61 5.71 4.15
C ALA A 244 -20.26 6.22 2.86
N GLN A 245 -19.47 6.80 1.94
CA GLN A 245 -19.93 7.24 0.62
C GLN A 245 -19.84 6.15 -0.46
N GLY A 246 -19.34 4.95 -0.15
CA GLY A 246 -19.12 3.90 -1.15
C GLY A 246 -18.00 4.22 -2.14
N ARG A 247 -17.06 5.11 -1.76
CA ARG A 247 -15.98 5.60 -2.63
C ARG A 247 -14.64 4.92 -2.34
N GLU A 248 -14.63 3.86 -1.53
CA GLU A 248 -13.40 3.15 -1.15
C GLU A 248 -12.65 2.54 -2.35
N GLY A 249 -13.36 2.23 -3.44
CA GLY A 249 -12.76 1.74 -4.69
C GLY A 249 -11.99 2.79 -5.48
N LEU A 250 -12.11 4.08 -5.13
CA LEU A 250 -11.36 5.19 -5.73
C LEU A 250 -10.10 5.54 -4.94
N LEU A 251 -9.83 4.83 -3.84
CA LEU A 251 -8.63 5.03 -3.05
C LEU A 251 -7.40 4.59 -3.84
N ASN A 252 -6.31 5.36 -3.74
CA ASN A 252 -5.01 4.95 -4.25
C ASN A 252 -4.61 3.57 -3.68
N GLU A 253 -3.83 2.78 -4.44
CA GLU A 253 -3.40 1.43 -4.06
C GLU A 253 -2.78 1.31 -2.65
N HIS A 254 -2.18 2.39 -2.12
CA HIS A 254 -1.66 2.43 -0.76
C HIS A 254 -2.72 2.37 0.35
N PHE A 255 -3.95 2.78 0.04
CA PHE A 255 -5.08 2.84 0.97
C PHE A 255 -6.20 1.88 0.59
N LEU A 256 -6.26 1.43 -0.67
CA LEU A 256 -7.26 0.54 -1.21
C LEU A 256 -7.47 -0.72 -0.32
N PRO A 257 -8.72 -1.03 0.08
CA PRO A 257 -9.03 -2.25 0.81
C PRO A 257 -8.60 -3.51 0.04
N GLN A 258 -8.10 -4.53 0.75
CA GLN A 258 -7.57 -5.74 0.12
C GLN A 258 -8.61 -6.48 -0.74
N HIS A 259 -9.88 -6.46 -0.31
CA HIS A 259 -10.99 -7.05 -1.05
C HIS A 259 -11.30 -6.35 -2.39
N LEU A 260 -10.85 -5.10 -2.57
CA LEU A 260 -10.96 -4.34 -3.81
C LEU A 260 -9.65 -4.30 -4.61
N GLY A 261 -8.57 -4.84 -4.04
CA GLY A 261 -7.27 -5.04 -4.68
C GLY A 261 -7.15 -6.46 -5.22
N CYS A 262 -6.38 -7.30 -4.53
CA CYS A 262 -6.05 -8.66 -4.99
C CYS A 262 -7.27 -9.55 -5.20
N PHE A 263 -8.37 -9.27 -4.49
CA PHE A 263 -9.54 -10.12 -4.47
C PHE A 263 -10.76 -9.49 -5.15
N LYS A 264 -10.55 -8.43 -5.94
CA LYS A 264 -11.62 -7.76 -6.70
C LYS A 264 -12.27 -8.70 -7.70
N ASP A 265 -11.44 -9.46 -8.42
CA ASP A 265 -11.88 -10.30 -9.54
C ASP A 265 -11.98 -11.78 -9.16
N VAL A 266 -11.19 -12.24 -8.18
CA VAL A 266 -11.12 -13.64 -7.74
C VAL A 266 -11.08 -13.74 -6.21
N PRO A 267 -11.97 -14.50 -5.56
CA PRO A 267 -12.01 -14.60 -4.10
C PRO A 267 -10.78 -15.37 -3.59
N PRO A 268 -10.36 -15.15 -2.33
CA PRO A 268 -9.20 -15.83 -1.74
C PRO A 268 -9.23 -17.36 -1.85
N SER A 269 -10.42 -17.98 -1.89
CA SER A 269 -10.57 -19.43 -2.00
C SER A 269 -10.18 -20.02 -3.36
N MET A 270 -9.97 -19.17 -4.37
CA MET A 270 -9.51 -19.59 -5.69
C MET A 270 -8.00 -19.42 -5.88
N TRP A 271 -7.31 -18.78 -4.95
CA TRP A 271 -5.85 -18.65 -4.97
C TRP A 271 -5.21 -19.94 -4.46
N THR A 272 -4.09 -20.35 -5.06
CA THR A 272 -3.32 -21.51 -4.59
C THR A 272 -2.78 -21.25 -3.19
N VAL A 273 -2.27 -20.04 -2.95
CA VAL A 273 -1.74 -19.60 -1.66
C VAL A 273 -2.26 -18.20 -1.33
N VAL A 274 -2.79 -18.05 -0.12
CA VAL A 274 -3.04 -16.74 0.50
C VAL A 274 -2.41 -16.77 1.89
N THR A 275 -1.49 -15.86 2.16
CA THR A 275 -0.73 -15.87 3.43
C THR A 275 -0.29 -14.47 3.84
N THR A 276 0.08 -14.30 5.10
CA THR A 276 0.71 -13.08 5.59
C THR A 276 2.22 -13.17 5.47
N ILE A 277 2.92 -12.02 5.47
CA ILE A 277 4.40 -12.03 5.50
C ILE A 277 4.98 -12.71 6.76
N SER A 278 4.19 -12.79 7.83
CA SER A 278 4.60 -13.47 9.07
C SER A 278 4.30 -14.97 9.05
N GLY A 279 3.59 -15.45 8.02
CA GLY A 279 3.23 -16.86 7.91
C GLY A 279 4.49 -17.72 7.86
N PRO A 280 4.57 -18.80 8.65
CA PRO A 280 5.79 -19.60 8.79
C PRO A 280 6.27 -20.20 7.46
N ASN A 281 5.34 -20.41 6.51
CA ASN A 281 5.64 -21.00 5.20
C ASN A 281 5.58 -19.99 4.05
N ALA A 282 5.49 -18.68 4.31
CA ALA A 282 5.25 -17.69 3.25
C ALA A 282 6.29 -17.80 2.11
N LEU A 283 7.58 -17.89 2.44
CA LEU A 283 8.66 -18.00 1.47
C LEU A 283 8.60 -19.31 0.67
N CYS A 284 8.35 -20.44 1.33
CA CYS A 284 8.30 -21.73 0.66
C CYS A 284 7.05 -21.91 -0.19
N SER A 285 5.92 -21.34 0.25
CA SER A 285 4.74 -21.23 -0.57
C SER A 285 4.99 -20.38 -1.82
N LEU A 286 5.70 -19.24 -1.71
CA LEU A 286 6.11 -18.45 -2.87
C LEU A 286 6.97 -19.27 -3.84
N LYS A 287 8.03 -19.92 -3.33
CA LYS A 287 8.90 -20.80 -4.12
C LYS A 287 8.10 -21.89 -4.85
N SER A 288 7.17 -22.56 -4.17
CA SER A 288 6.34 -23.62 -4.77
C SER A 288 5.39 -23.12 -5.88
N VAL A 289 4.96 -21.86 -5.80
CA VAL A 289 4.10 -21.23 -6.81
C VAL A 289 4.90 -20.83 -8.05
N VAL A 290 6.15 -20.37 -7.89
CA VAL A 290 6.94 -19.85 -9.02
C VAL A 290 7.91 -20.85 -9.63
N SER A 291 8.29 -21.91 -8.91
CA SER A 291 9.25 -22.93 -9.36
C SER A 291 8.59 -24.28 -9.67
N LYS A 292 9.12 -25.00 -10.68
CA LYS A 292 8.70 -26.35 -11.08
C LYS A 292 9.26 -27.45 -10.19
N SER A 293 10.39 -27.20 -9.52
CA SER A 293 11.11 -28.26 -8.80
C SER A 293 10.29 -28.81 -7.63
N ALA A 294 9.84 -30.06 -7.79
CA ALA A 294 9.27 -30.87 -6.72
C ALA A 294 10.32 -31.31 -5.68
N ASN A 295 11.62 -31.12 -5.98
CA ASN A 295 12.73 -31.52 -5.12
C ASN A 295 13.03 -30.48 -4.03
N MET A 296 12.01 -29.84 -3.45
CA MET A 296 12.15 -29.21 -2.13
C MET A 296 12.19 -30.25 -1.00
N SER A 297 12.15 -31.55 -1.33
CA SER A 297 12.23 -32.61 -0.34
C SER A 297 13.64 -32.69 0.24
N ASN A 298 13.71 -32.35 1.53
CA ASN A 298 14.72 -32.76 2.50
C ASN A 298 15.83 -31.72 2.72
N THR A 299 15.73 -31.04 3.87
CA THR A 299 16.82 -30.43 4.66
C THR A 299 17.21 -28.97 4.45
N ASP A 300 16.58 -28.23 3.54
CA ASP A 300 16.89 -26.80 3.46
C ASP A 300 16.12 -26.04 4.56
N ASP A 301 16.82 -25.70 5.64
CA ASP A 301 16.41 -24.69 6.66
C ASP A 301 16.08 -23.32 6.03
N GLY A 302 16.26 -23.16 4.71
CA GLY A 302 15.89 -22.00 3.89
C GLY A 302 14.39 -21.72 3.73
N CYS A 303 13.51 -22.38 4.50
CA CYS A 303 12.10 -21.97 4.68
C CYS A 303 11.93 -20.99 5.86
N GLN A 304 12.88 -20.08 6.07
CA GLN A 304 12.71 -19.04 7.08
C GLN A 304 11.59 -18.06 6.69
N ILE A 305 11.01 -17.44 7.71
CA ILE A 305 10.03 -16.36 7.58
C ILE A 305 10.63 -15.28 6.67
N MET A 306 9.85 -14.79 5.70
CA MET A 306 10.27 -13.66 4.86
C MET A 306 10.72 -12.51 5.76
N ILE A 307 11.96 -12.05 5.58
CA ILE A 307 12.54 -11.05 6.48
C ILE A 307 11.71 -9.77 6.39
N LYS A 308 11.14 -9.35 7.53
CA LYS A 308 10.49 -8.05 7.64
C LYS A 308 11.56 -6.97 7.62
N THR A 309 11.72 -6.29 6.49
CA THR A 309 12.68 -5.19 6.33
C THR A 309 12.30 -3.93 7.11
N HIS A 310 11.11 -3.88 7.72
CA HIS A 310 10.65 -2.75 8.52
C HIS A 310 10.28 -3.20 9.93
N ASN A 311 11.21 -3.07 10.87
CA ASN A 311 10.96 -3.23 12.30
C ASN A 311 10.54 -1.88 12.90
N TYR A 312 9.41 -1.32 12.43
CA TYR A 312 8.89 -0.07 13.00
C TYR A 312 8.19 -0.40 14.32
N THR A 313 8.97 -0.44 15.40
CA THR A 313 8.57 -0.88 16.75
C THR A 313 7.74 0.12 17.55
N ARG A 314 7.42 1.31 17.00
CA ARG A 314 6.50 2.22 17.68
C ARG A 314 5.09 1.65 17.62
N ASN A 315 4.69 1.00 18.71
CA ASN A 315 3.29 0.71 19.01
C ASN A 315 2.53 2.03 18.95
N VAL A 316 1.39 2.00 18.25
CA VAL A 316 0.49 3.15 18.17
C VAL A 316 -0.62 2.87 19.16
N ASP A 317 -0.74 3.74 20.17
CA ASP A 317 -1.85 3.66 21.10
C ASP A 317 -3.11 4.17 20.40
N LEU A 318 -4.06 3.26 20.18
CA LEU A 318 -5.34 3.59 19.56
C LEU A 318 -6.32 4.06 20.63
N SER A 319 -7.02 5.15 20.36
CA SER A 319 -8.18 5.49 21.18
C SER A 319 -9.32 4.52 20.88
N ARG A 320 -10.27 4.37 21.82
CA ARG A 320 -11.46 3.53 21.59
C ARG A 320 -12.25 3.96 20.35
N ALA A 321 -12.32 5.26 20.09
CA ALA A 321 -13.01 5.77 18.90
C ALA A 321 -12.28 5.38 17.60
N ASP A 322 -10.95 5.39 17.60
CA ASP A 322 -10.14 4.97 16.45
C ASP A 322 -10.31 3.45 16.20
N GLU A 323 -10.34 2.64 17.26
CA GLU A 323 -10.63 1.20 17.16
C GLU A 323 -12.00 0.94 16.54
N ASP A 324 -13.05 1.63 17.00
CA ASP A 324 -14.41 1.52 16.47
C ASP A 324 -14.50 1.93 14.99
N ILE A 325 -13.71 2.93 14.56
CA ILE A 325 -13.62 3.31 13.14
C ILE A 325 -12.91 2.21 12.34
N LEU A 326 -11.77 1.72 12.83
CA LEU A 326 -11.00 0.67 12.18
C LEU A 326 -11.85 -0.59 11.98
N ASP A 327 -12.58 -1.04 13.00
CA ASP A 327 -13.49 -2.19 12.90
C ASP A 327 -14.52 -2.01 11.79
N ARG A 328 -15.13 -0.82 11.73
CA ARG A 328 -16.15 -0.50 10.73
C ARG A 328 -15.61 -0.51 9.30
N ILE A 329 -14.45 0.11 9.06
CA ILE A 329 -13.90 0.23 7.70
C ILE A 329 -13.23 -1.06 7.22
N THR A 330 -12.86 -1.96 8.13
CA THR A 330 -12.19 -3.24 7.80
C THR A 330 -13.13 -4.45 7.81
N ILE A 331 -14.40 -4.30 8.18
CA ILE A 331 -15.34 -5.43 8.34
C ILE A 331 -15.40 -6.35 7.11
N LYS A 332 -15.52 -5.78 5.91
CA LYS A 332 -15.56 -6.54 4.64
C LYS A 332 -14.26 -7.29 4.37
N GLU A 333 -13.11 -6.71 4.73
CA GLU A 333 -11.81 -7.37 4.60
C GLU A 333 -11.72 -8.56 5.57
N TYR A 334 -12.15 -8.40 6.82
CA TYR A 334 -12.15 -9.51 7.79
C TYR A 334 -13.14 -10.62 7.44
N GLU A 335 -14.34 -10.30 6.95
CA GLU A 335 -15.29 -11.31 6.46
C GLU A 335 -14.67 -12.21 5.38
N MET A 336 -13.87 -11.62 4.51
CA MET A 336 -13.18 -12.32 3.43
C MET A 336 -11.90 -13.04 3.88
N LEU A 337 -11.09 -12.42 4.76
CA LEU A 337 -9.71 -12.82 5.02
C LEU A 337 -9.48 -13.54 6.35
N ARG A 338 -10.45 -13.55 7.28
CA ARG A 338 -10.25 -14.09 8.64
C ARG A 338 -9.56 -15.45 8.68
N LYS A 339 -9.99 -16.40 7.83
CA LYS A 339 -9.41 -17.75 7.79
C LYS A 339 -7.95 -17.84 7.32
N TYR A 340 -7.40 -16.75 6.76
CA TYR A 340 -6.03 -16.67 6.24
C TYR A 340 -5.11 -15.80 7.11
N LEU A 341 -5.67 -15.06 8.08
CA LEU A 341 -4.88 -14.23 8.99
C LEU A 341 -4.29 -15.04 10.16
N ASP A 342 -4.92 -16.16 10.50
CA ASP A 342 -4.51 -17.06 11.60
C ASP A 342 -3.68 -18.27 11.13
N ALA A 343 -3.35 -18.33 9.84
CA ALA A 343 -2.63 -19.45 9.18
C ALA A 343 -1.14 -19.12 8.99
#